data_AF-A0AAJ1UGY9-F1
#
_entry.id   AF-A0AAJ1UGY9-F1
#
_cell.length_a   1.000
_cell.length_b   1.000
_cell.length_c   1.000
_cell.angle_alpha   90.00
_cell.angle_beta   90.00
_cell.angle_gamma   90.00
#
_symmetry.space_group_name_H-M   'P 1'
#
loop_
_entity.id
_entity.type
_entity.pdbx_description
1 polymer ?
#
loop_
_entity_poly.entity_id
_entity_poly.type
_entity_poly.pdbx_seq_one_letter_code
_entity_poly.pdbx_strand_id
1 'polypeptide(L)'
;VQDPYSLRCQPQVMGACLTQIRHVAQVLQIEANAVSDNPLVFAEQGDVLSGGNFHAEPVALAADNLALALAEIGALSERRISLMMDKHMSQLPPFLVSNGGVNSGFMIAQVTAAALASDNKALAHPASVDSLPTSANQEDHVS
;
A
#
# COMPACT_ATOMS: atom_id res chain seq x y z
N VAL A 1 -8.38 8.56 31.73
CA VAL A 1 -7.38 7.78 30.95
C VAL A 1 -7.62 8.06 29.48
N GLN A 2 -6.59 8.19 28.65
CA GLN A 2 -6.73 8.44 27.21
C GLN A 2 -6.64 7.14 26.41
N ASP A 3 -7.40 7.02 25.33
CA ASP A 3 -7.34 5.84 24.47
C ASP A 3 -5.98 5.72 23.75
N PRO A 4 -5.50 4.48 23.51
CA PRO A 4 -4.33 4.20 22.69
C PRO A 4 -4.43 4.75 21.27
N TYR A 5 -3.28 5.02 20.64
CA TYR A 5 -3.23 5.66 19.32
C TYR A 5 -3.84 4.82 18.20
N SER A 6 -3.81 3.49 18.31
CA SER A 6 -4.48 2.60 17.35
C SER A 6 -6.00 2.80 17.28
N LEU A 7 -6.59 3.46 18.30
CA LEU A 7 -7.97 3.93 18.32
C LEU A 7 -8.08 5.43 18.06
N ARG A 8 -7.40 6.24 18.85
CA ARG A 8 -7.59 7.70 18.87
C ARG A 8 -7.01 8.41 17.65
N CYS A 9 -5.97 7.84 17.06
CA CYS A 9 -5.30 8.41 15.88
C CYS A 9 -5.82 7.80 14.57
N GLN A 10 -6.90 7.02 14.59
CA GLN A 10 -7.47 6.43 13.37
C GLN A 10 -7.80 7.48 12.30
N PRO A 11 -8.42 8.64 12.61
CA PRO A 11 -8.69 9.65 11.58
C PRO A 11 -7.41 10.17 10.90
N GLN A 12 -6.32 10.32 11.65
CA GLN A 12 -5.05 10.82 11.13
C GLN A 12 -4.35 9.77 10.26
N VAL A 13 -4.27 8.51 10.73
CA VAL A 13 -3.60 7.43 10.00
C VAL A 13 -4.42 7.01 8.77
N MET A 14 -5.70 6.70 8.95
CA MET A 14 -6.57 6.30 7.85
C MET A 14 -6.84 7.47 6.89
N GLY A 15 -6.86 8.70 7.38
CA GLY A 15 -6.95 9.90 6.55
C GLY A 15 -5.74 10.09 5.65
N ALA A 16 -4.52 9.85 6.15
CA ALA A 16 -3.32 9.84 5.34
C ALA A 16 -3.37 8.75 4.25
N CYS A 17 -3.78 7.53 4.61
CA CYS A 17 -3.94 6.42 3.67
C CYS A 17 -4.98 6.73 2.58
N LEU A 18 -6.12 7.30 2.95
CA LEU A 18 -7.18 7.67 2.01
C LEU A 18 -6.72 8.76 1.03
N THR A 19 -5.95 9.73 1.50
CA THR A 19 -5.36 10.77 0.63
C THR A 19 -4.42 10.14 -0.40
N GLN A 20 -3.55 9.21 0.01
CA GLN A 20 -2.67 8.49 -0.90
C GLN A 20 -3.46 7.67 -1.94
N ILE A 21 -4.44 6.90 -1.49
CA ILE A 21 -5.30 6.08 -2.38
C ILE A 21 -6.01 6.96 -3.42
N ARG A 22 -6.49 8.15 -3.03
CA ARG A 22 -7.13 9.09 -3.97
C ARG A 22 -6.16 9.65 -5.00
N HIS A 23 -4.92 9.96 -4.58
CA HIS A 23 -3.88 10.40 -5.50
C HIS A 23 -3.55 9.30 -6.51
N VAL A 24 -3.34 8.07 -6.05
CA VAL A 24 -3.12 6.89 -6.91
C VAL A 24 -4.27 6.71 -7.90
N ALA A 25 -5.52 6.75 -7.43
CA ALA A 25 -6.69 6.61 -8.28
C ALA A 25 -6.74 7.68 -9.38
N GLN A 26 -6.37 8.93 -9.06
CA GLN A 26 -6.30 10.00 -10.05
C GLN A 26 -5.26 9.72 -11.13
N VAL A 27 -4.06 9.28 -10.76
CA VAL A 27 -2.99 8.95 -11.71
C VAL A 27 -3.44 7.81 -12.63
N LEU A 28 -3.95 6.71 -12.05
CA LEU A 28 -4.41 5.55 -12.82
C LEU A 28 -5.61 5.88 -13.71
N GLN A 29 -6.50 6.79 -13.28
CA GLN A 29 -7.62 7.23 -14.12
C GLN A 29 -7.13 8.03 -15.33
N ILE A 30 -6.11 8.88 -15.18
CA ILE A 30 -5.51 9.59 -16.31
C ILE A 30 -4.87 8.58 -17.27
N GLU A 31 -4.06 7.66 -16.75
CA GLU A 31 -3.34 6.69 -17.56
C GLU A 31 -4.28 5.71 -18.30
N ALA A 32 -5.36 5.29 -17.65
CA ALA A 32 -6.38 4.44 -18.26
C ALA A 32 -7.07 5.09 -19.49
N ASN A 33 -6.97 6.41 -19.63
CA ASN A 33 -7.51 7.17 -20.76
C ASN A 33 -6.40 7.78 -21.65
N ALA A 34 -5.13 7.49 -21.37
CA ALA A 34 -4.00 8.02 -22.11
C ALA A 34 -3.75 7.26 -23.42
N VAL A 35 -3.14 7.95 -24.37
CA VAL A 35 -2.54 7.33 -25.57
C VAL A 35 -1.07 7.06 -25.25
N SER A 36 -0.75 5.80 -24.98
CA SER A 36 0.56 5.36 -24.48
C SER A 36 1.37 4.55 -25.50
N ASP A 37 0.88 4.37 -26.72
CA ASP A 37 1.64 3.77 -27.82
C ASP A 37 2.62 4.78 -28.45
N ASN A 38 3.45 4.28 -29.36
CA ASN A 38 4.44 5.08 -30.07
C ASN A 38 4.78 4.46 -31.44
N PRO A 39 4.93 5.26 -32.52
CA PRO A 39 4.79 6.73 -32.59
C PRO A 39 3.34 7.22 -32.62
N LEU A 40 3.14 8.49 -32.26
CA LEU A 40 1.83 9.14 -32.33
C LEU A 40 1.57 9.69 -33.73
N VAL A 41 0.33 9.54 -34.20
CA VAL A 41 -0.13 10.04 -35.51
C VAL A 41 -1.06 11.23 -35.31
N PHE A 42 -0.64 12.41 -35.78
CA PHE A 42 -1.39 13.66 -35.72
C PHE A 42 -1.99 13.96 -37.09
N ALA A 43 -3.10 13.27 -37.39
CA ALA A 43 -3.68 13.21 -38.73
C ALA A 43 -4.10 14.58 -39.30
N GLU A 44 -4.55 15.51 -38.46
CA GLU A 44 -4.94 16.86 -38.89
C GLU A 44 -3.75 17.67 -39.41
N GLN A 45 -2.57 17.45 -38.82
CA GLN A 45 -1.31 18.09 -39.19
C GLN A 45 -0.55 17.30 -40.25
N GLY A 46 -0.88 16.01 -40.43
CA GLY A 46 -0.14 15.08 -41.29
C GLY A 46 1.18 14.61 -40.66
N ASP A 47 1.35 14.79 -39.35
CA ASP A 47 2.60 14.51 -38.64
C ASP A 47 2.60 13.11 -38.01
N VAL A 48 3.79 12.51 -37.92
CA VAL A 48 4.07 11.30 -37.13
C VAL A 48 5.24 11.60 -36.20
N LEU A 49 4.99 11.59 -34.90
CA LEU A 49 5.95 12.00 -33.89
C LEU A 49 6.32 10.83 -32.98
N SER A 50 7.62 10.56 -32.84
CA SER A 50 8.13 9.63 -31.84
C SER A 50 8.25 10.35 -30.49
N GLY A 51 7.62 9.80 -29.46
CA GLY A 51 7.66 10.24 -28.08
C GLY A 51 8.02 9.11 -27.12
N GLY A 52 7.63 9.26 -25.85
CA GLY A 52 7.96 8.31 -24.78
C GLY A 52 6.78 7.98 -23.87
N ASN A 53 5.53 8.14 -24.33
CA ASN A 53 4.33 7.93 -23.51
C ASN A 53 4.17 6.48 -23.02
N PHE A 54 4.91 5.52 -23.58
CA PHE A 54 4.94 4.13 -23.12
C PHE A 54 5.69 3.95 -21.79
N HIS A 55 6.47 4.95 -21.33
CA HIS A 55 7.21 4.84 -20.09
C HIS A 55 6.27 5.00 -18.88
N ALA A 56 6.01 3.90 -18.17
CA ALA A 56 4.98 3.80 -17.14
C ALA A 56 5.40 4.36 -15.76
N GLU A 57 6.34 5.32 -15.71
CA GLU A 57 6.86 5.90 -14.46
C GLU A 57 5.75 6.41 -13.53
N PRO A 58 4.72 7.12 -14.03
CA PRO A 58 3.62 7.56 -13.16
C PRO A 58 2.86 6.40 -12.52
N VAL A 59 2.68 5.29 -13.25
CA VAL A 59 1.99 4.09 -12.74
C VAL A 59 2.84 3.38 -11.70
N ALA A 60 4.14 3.23 -11.94
CA ALA A 60 5.07 2.59 -11.01
C ALA A 60 5.11 3.33 -9.66
N LEU A 61 5.29 4.66 -9.69
CA LEU A 61 5.26 5.50 -8.48
C LEU A 61 3.89 5.45 -7.78
N ALA A 62 2.80 5.41 -8.54
CA ALA A 62 1.46 5.28 -7.96
C ALA A 62 1.26 3.93 -7.27
N ALA A 63 1.77 2.84 -7.84
CA ALA A 63 1.71 1.51 -7.23
C ALA A 63 2.51 1.44 -5.91
N ASP A 64 3.72 2.00 -5.89
CA ASP A 64 4.55 2.05 -4.68
C ASP A 64 3.90 2.91 -3.57
N ASN A 65 3.31 4.05 -3.93
CA ASN A 65 2.53 4.87 -2.99
C ASN A 65 1.32 4.12 -2.41
N LEU A 66 0.67 3.27 -3.22
CA LEU A 66 -0.44 2.43 -2.75
C LEU A 66 0.05 1.36 -1.76
N ALA A 67 1.21 0.76 -2.00
CA ALA A 67 1.80 -0.22 -1.10
C ALA A 67 2.03 0.35 0.31
N LEU A 68 2.53 1.60 0.41
CA LEU A 68 2.67 2.31 1.69
C LEU A 68 1.34 2.45 2.43
N ALA A 69 0.28 2.87 1.73
CA ALA A 69 -1.05 3.02 2.34
C ALA A 69 -1.60 1.69 2.84
N LEU A 70 -1.46 0.60 2.07
CA LEU A 70 -1.93 -0.72 2.45
C LEU A 70 -1.16 -1.30 3.64
N ALA A 71 0.16 -1.09 3.69
CA ALA A 71 0.99 -1.51 4.82
C ALA A 71 0.55 -0.83 6.13
N GLU A 72 0.31 0.49 6.11
CA GLU A 72 -0.13 1.25 7.29
C GLU A 72 -1.54 0.87 7.74
N ILE A 73 -2.47 0.60 6.81
CA ILE A 73 -3.80 0.07 7.15
C ILE A 73 -3.67 -1.27 7.89
N GLY A 74 -2.83 -2.17 7.38
CA GLY A 74 -2.54 -3.46 7.99
C GLY A 74 -1.93 -3.32 9.39
N ALA A 75 -0.91 -2.48 9.53
CA ALA A 75 -0.23 -2.21 10.79
C ALA A 75 -1.20 -1.63 11.85
N LEU A 76 -2.02 -0.65 11.49
CA LEU A 76 -2.99 -0.05 12.41
C LEU A 76 -4.05 -1.06 12.85
N SER A 77 -4.53 -1.92 11.94
CA SER A 77 -5.46 -3.00 12.24
C SER A 77 -4.86 -4.01 13.21
N GLU A 78 -3.63 -4.44 12.94
CA GLU A 78 -2.91 -5.40 13.78
C GLU A 78 -2.68 -4.85 15.20
N ARG A 79 -2.35 -3.56 15.35
CA ARG A 79 -2.25 -2.91 16.67
C ARG A 79 -3.59 -2.91 17.43
N ARG A 80 -4.74 -2.82 16.75
CA ARG A 80 -6.06 -2.97 17.38
C ARG A 80 -6.35 -4.43 17.77
N ILE A 81 -5.92 -5.41 16.98
CA ILE A 81 -6.00 -6.82 17.37
C ILE A 81 -5.17 -7.03 18.65
N SER A 82 -3.91 -6.57 18.67
CA SER A 82 -3.05 -6.67 19.85
C SER A 82 -3.64 -5.99 21.09
N LEU A 83 -4.28 -4.83 20.91
CA LEU A 83 -4.98 -4.13 21.99
C LEU A 83 -6.08 -4.98 22.62
N MET A 84 -6.89 -5.66 21.81
CA MET A 84 -7.98 -6.52 22.28
C MET A 84 -7.48 -7.76 23.02
N MET A 85 -6.27 -8.25 22.71
CA MET A 85 -5.69 -9.43 23.37
C MET A 85 -5.19 -9.12 24.79
N ASP A 86 -4.82 -7.87 25.07
CA ASP A 86 -4.31 -7.43 26.36
C ASP A 86 -5.45 -7.06 27.31
N LYS A 87 -5.63 -7.85 28.38
CA LYS A 87 -6.65 -7.61 29.41
C LYS A 87 -6.51 -6.26 30.12
N HIS A 88 -5.29 -5.73 30.26
CA HIS A 88 -5.02 -4.49 30.97
C HIS A 88 -5.47 -3.27 30.17
N MET A 89 -5.51 -3.41 28.84
CA MET A 89 -5.91 -2.36 27.92
C MET A 89 -7.37 -2.50 27.48
N SER A 90 -7.80 -3.73 27.19
CA SER A 90 -9.13 -4.03 26.63
C SER A 90 -10.26 -4.07 27.66
N GLN A 91 -9.94 -4.33 28.94
CA GLN A 91 -10.93 -4.67 29.98
C GLN A 91 -11.79 -5.91 29.63
N LEU A 92 -11.27 -6.75 28.73
CA LEU A 92 -11.87 -8.02 28.31
C LEU A 92 -11.06 -9.20 28.89
N PRO A 93 -11.61 -10.43 28.87
CA PRO A 93 -10.82 -11.63 29.17
C PRO A 93 -9.57 -11.70 28.29
N PRO A 94 -8.41 -12.10 28.83
CA PRO A 94 -7.18 -12.22 28.04
C PRO A 94 -7.40 -13.15 26.84
N PHE A 95 -6.92 -12.73 25.66
CA PHE A 95 -7.08 -13.46 24.39
C PHE A 95 -8.55 -13.75 24.01
N LEU A 96 -9.50 -12.98 24.55
CA LEU A 96 -10.94 -13.04 24.25
C LEU A 96 -11.58 -14.42 24.45
N VAL A 97 -11.20 -15.13 25.51
CA VAL A 97 -11.73 -16.47 25.80
C VAL A 97 -12.11 -16.65 27.26
N SER A 98 -13.14 -17.44 27.52
CA SER A 98 -13.47 -17.93 28.86
C SER A 98 -12.56 -19.10 29.26
N ASN A 99 -12.40 -19.35 30.57
CA ASN A 99 -11.52 -20.40 31.10
C ASN A 99 -10.09 -20.32 30.56
N GLY A 100 -9.51 -19.11 30.58
CA GLY A 100 -8.11 -18.89 30.23
C GLY A 100 -7.17 -19.73 31.09
N GLY A 101 -6.05 -20.15 30.51
CA GLY A 101 -5.11 -21.11 31.13
C GLY A 101 -5.36 -22.56 30.71
N VAL A 102 -6.56 -22.88 30.21
CA VAL A 102 -6.88 -24.13 29.50
C VAL A 102 -7.15 -23.88 28.02
N ASN A 103 -7.85 -22.79 27.70
CA ASN A 103 -8.11 -22.37 26.32
C ASN A 103 -7.16 -21.24 25.89
N SER A 104 -6.67 -21.32 24.64
CA SER A 104 -5.78 -20.30 24.05
C SER A 104 -6.53 -19.14 23.39
N GLY A 105 -7.83 -19.26 23.12
CA GLY A 105 -8.61 -18.21 22.48
C GLY A 105 -8.01 -17.73 21.15
N PHE A 106 -7.89 -16.42 21.01
CA PHE A 106 -7.34 -15.76 19.82
C PHE A 106 -5.82 -15.58 19.84
N MET A 107 -5.11 -16.18 20.80
CA MET A 107 -3.66 -16.00 20.95
C MET A 107 -2.88 -16.25 19.66
N ILE A 108 -3.15 -17.36 18.96
CA ILE A 108 -2.44 -17.69 17.71
C ILE A 108 -2.98 -16.91 16.51
N ALA A 109 -4.26 -16.53 16.53
CA ALA A 109 -4.82 -15.65 15.50
C ALA A 109 -4.11 -14.27 15.49
N GLN A 110 -3.75 -13.74 16.67
CA GLN A 110 -2.92 -12.54 16.78
C GLN A 110 -1.54 -12.74 16.14
N VAL A 111 -0.90 -13.90 16.35
CA VAL A 111 0.41 -14.21 15.75
C VAL A 111 0.34 -14.19 14.23
N THR A 112 -0.71 -14.80 13.64
CA THR A 112 -0.93 -14.75 12.20
C THR A 112 -1.11 -13.32 11.70
N ALA A 113 -1.90 -12.49 12.40
CA ALA A 113 -2.07 -11.09 12.04
C ALA A 113 -0.73 -10.31 12.08
N ALA A 114 0.09 -10.56 13.09
CA ALA A 114 1.42 -9.95 13.23
C ALA A 114 2.36 -10.36 12.09
N ALA A 115 2.36 -11.64 11.69
CA ALA A 115 3.15 -12.13 10.56
C ALA A 115 2.76 -11.43 9.25
N LEU A 116 1.45 -11.41 8.94
CA LEU A 116 0.95 -10.77 7.71
C LEU A 116 1.24 -9.26 7.67
N ALA A 117 1.05 -8.55 8.80
CA ALA A 117 1.38 -7.13 8.88
C ALA A 117 2.90 -6.87 8.76
N SER A 118 3.74 -7.82 9.19
CA SER A 118 5.19 -7.74 9.03
C SER A 118 5.61 -7.93 7.57
N ASP A 119 5.03 -8.89 6.86
CA ASP A 119 5.36 -9.18 5.46
C ASP A 119 5.09 -7.97 4.55
N ASN A 120 3.99 -7.24 4.80
CA ASN A 120 3.67 -6.01 4.08
C ASN A 120 4.78 -4.95 4.16
N LYS A 121 5.60 -4.93 5.23
CA LYS A 121 6.69 -3.95 5.36
C LYS A 121 7.79 -4.18 4.33
N ALA A 122 8.12 -5.45 4.07
CA ALA A 122 9.10 -5.81 3.06
C ALA A 122 8.54 -5.56 1.65
N LEU A 123 7.26 -5.89 1.43
CA LEU A 123 6.57 -5.68 0.15
C LEU A 123 6.34 -4.19 -0.19
N ALA A 124 6.45 -3.29 0.80
CA ALA A 124 6.32 -1.85 0.60
C ALA A 124 7.65 -1.16 0.21
N HIS A 125 8.72 -1.93 -0.03
CA HIS A 125 9.93 -1.38 -0.63
C HIS A 125 9.63 -0.96 -2.08
N PRO A 126 9.95 0.29 -2.49
CA PRO A 126 9.58 0.76 -3.81
C PRO A 126 10.33 0.00 -4.89
N ALA A 127 9.60 -0.52 -5.88
CA ALA A 127 10.20 -1.15 -7.05
C ALA A 127 10.59 -0.11 -8.11
N SER A 128 9.89 1.03 -8.15
CA SER A 128 10.08 2.07 -9.17
C SER A 128 11.41 2.82 -9.06
N VAL A 129 12.25 2.51 -8.07
CA VAL A 129 13.60 3.09 -7.92
C VAL A 129 14.68 2.19 -8.48
N ASP A 130 14.32 1.00 -8.96
CA ASP A 130 15.21 0.08 -9.67
C ASP A 130 15.03 0.25 -11.18
N SER A 131 16.16 0.24 -11.90
CA SER A 131 16.19 0.46 -13.34
C SER A 131 17.47 -0.12 -13.92
N LEU A 132 17.35 -0.90 -14.99
CA LEU A 132 18.47 -1.57 -15.65
C LEU A 132 18.34 -1.43 -17.18
N PRO A 133 19.44 -1.07 -17.87
CA PRO A 133 19.38 -0.82 -19.30
C PRO A 133 19.16 -2.12 -20.08
N THR A 134 18.35 -2.04 -21.13
CA THR A 134 18.16 -3.13 -22.11
C THR A 134 18.49 -2.66 -23.53
N SER A 135 18.39 -3.56 -24.51
CA SER A 135 18.53 -3.24 -25.93
C SER A 135 19.81 -2.45 -26.27
N ALA A 136 20.95 -2.86 -25.72
CA ALA A 136 22.25 -2.20 -25.90
C ALA A 136 22.26 -0.70 -25.50
N ASN A 137 21.62 -0.37 -24.38
CA ASN A 137 21.42 0.98 -23.83
C ASN A 137 20.47 1.87 -24.66
N GLN A 138 19.69 1.29 -25.57
CA GLN A 138 18.62 2.03 -26.23
C GLN A 138 17.41 2.27 -25.30
N GLU A 139 17.16 1.33 -24.39
CA GLU A 139 16.19 1.43 -23.30
C GLU A 139 16.98 1.51 -21.99
N ASP A 140 17.57 2.68 -21.71
CA ASP A 140 18.52 2.87 -20.62
C ASP A 140 17.89 3.25 -19.28
N HIS A 141 16.58 3.54 -19.28
CA HIS A 141 15.77 3.79 -18.09
C HIS A 141 14.40 3.13 -18.24
N VAL A 142 13.94 2.46 -17.19
CA VAL A 142 12.61 1.82 -17.11
C VAL A 142 11.94 2.17 -15.78
N SER A 143 10.61 2.02 -15.75
CA SER A 143 9.74 2.27 -14.58
C SER A 143 9.59 1.08 -13.65
#